data_AF-A0A1Q3K359-F1
#
_entry.id   AF-A0A1Q3K359-F1
#
_cell.length_a   1.000
_cell.length_b   1.000
_cell.length_c   1.000
_cell.angle_alpha   90.00
_cell.angle_beta   90.00
_cell.angle_gamma   90.00
#
_symmetry.space_group_name_H-M   'P 1'
#
loop_
_entity.id
_entity.type
_entity.pdbx_description
1 polymer ?
#
loop_
_entity_poly.entity_id
_entity_poly.type
_entity_poly.pdbx_seq_one_letter_code
_entity_poly.pdbx_strand_id
1 'polypeptide(L)'
;MSGFLNPRDLKEMTSEAESAKMDEERQYKLKQEKMKKELHEAFLSRELHPNVVKRINDAISIAARQGQHQIEVLTFPCQYCNDRGRRINNSDADWPDSLEGFAKKAYEFYARELKPL
;
A
#
# COMPACT_ATOMS: atom_id res chain seq x y z
N MET A 1 -54.84 -26.60 -7.20
CA MET A 1 -53.79 -26.13 -8.13
C MET A 1 -52.47 -26.25 -7.41
N SER A 2 -51.61 -27.18 -7.82
CA SER A 2 -50.35 -27.44 -7.14
C SER A 2 -49.40 -26.24 -7.28
N GLY A 3 -49.09 -25.56 -6.17
CA GLY A 3 -48.20 -24.41 -6.12
C GLY A 3 -46.71 -24.75 -6.24
N PHE A 4 -46.36 -25.73 -7.08
CA PHE A 4 -44.97 -26.12 -7.30
C PHE A 4 -44.31 -25.18 -8.32
N LEU A 5 -43.08 -24.77 -8.03
CA LEU A 5 -42.24 -24.00 -8.96
C LEU A 5 -42.04 -24.79 -10.25
N ASN A 6 -42.23 -24.12 -11.38
CA ASN A 6 -41.99 -24.71 -12.69
C ASN A 6 -40.53 -24.44 -13.15
N PRO A 7 -40.01 -25.16 -14.15
CA PRO A 7 -38.62 -25.00 -14.61
C PRO A 7 -38.24 -23.58 -15.09
N ARG A 8 -39.21 -22.77 -15.53
CA ARG A 8 -38.96 -21.37 -15.90
C ARG A 8 -38.76 -20.51 -14.66
N ASP A 9 -39.60 -20.68 -13.64
CA ASP A 9 -39.47 -19.99 -12.36
C ASP A 9 -38.08 -20.28 -11.75
N LEU A 10 -37.63 -21.53 -11.81
CA LEU A 10 -36.31 -21.93 -11.32
C LEU A 10 -35.16 -21.25 -12.10
N LYS A 11 -35.28 -21.14 -13.43
CA LYS A 11 -34.26 -20.46 -14.27
C LYS A 11 -34.19 -18.96 -14.00
N GLU A 12 -35.35 -18.32 -13.85
CA GLU A 12 -35.43 -16.90 -13.52
C GLU A 12 -34.80 -16.64 -12.15
N MET A 13 -35.13 -17.44 -11.12
CA MET A 13 -34.52 -17.37 -9.80
C MET A 13 -32.99 -17.57 -9.81
N THR A 14 -32.48 -18.54 -10.59
CA THR A 14 -31.03 -18.74 -10.71
C THR A 14 -30.35 -17.56 -11.40
N SER A 15 -30.96 -17.00 -12.45
CA SER A 15 -30.40 -15.84 -13.16
C SER A 15 -30.37 -14.60 -12.27
N GLU A 16 -31.41 -14.37 -11.47
CA GLU A 16 -31.45 -13.27 -10.50
C GLU A 16 -30.38 -13.45 -9.42
N ALA A 17 -30.25 -14.64 -8.85
CA ALA A 17 -29.22 -14.92 -7.85
C ALA A 17 -27.79 -14.74 -8.39
N GLU A 18 -27.53 -15.17 -9.62
CA GLU A 18 -26.26 -14.95 -10.32
C GLU A 18 -25.98 -13.46 -10.53
N SER A 19 -26.97 -12.69 -11.00
CA SER A 19 -26.81 -11.24 -11.16
C SER A 19 -26.53 -10.52 -9.84
N ALA A 20 -27.24 -10.88 -8.77
CA ALA A 20 -27.06 -10.27 -7.46
C ALA A 20 -25.65 -10.55 -6.90
N LYS A 21 -25.14 -11.77 -7.09
CA LYS A 21 -23.77 -12.13 -6.71
C LYS A 21 -22.73 -11.36 -7.51
N MET A 22 -22.92 -11.25 -8.83
CA MET A 22 -22.03 -10.47 -9.70
C MET A 22 -21.99 -8.99 -9.31
N ASP A 23 -23.14 -8.41 -8.96
CA ASP A 23 -23.22 -7.04 -8.49
C ASP A 23 -22.52 -6.87 -7.14
N GLU A 24 -22.70 -7.79 -6.19
CA GLU A 24 -22.00 -7.78 -4.90
C GLU A 24 -20.47 -7.83 -5.09
N GLU A 25 -19.97 -8.76 -5.92
CA GLU A 25 -18.54 -8.87 -6.23
C GLU A 25 -17.99 -7.60 -6.88
N ARG A 26 -18.77 -6.98 -7.78
CA ARG A 26 -18.41 -5.70 -8.41
C ARG A 26 -18.33 -4.58 -7.38
N GLN A 27 -19.33 -4.44 -6.51
CA GLN A 27 -19.33 -3.42 -5.46
C GLN A 27 -18.16 -3.61 -4.48
N TYR A 28 -17.83 -4.86 -4.16
CA TYR A 28 -16.67 -5.18 -3.34
C TYR A 28 -15.36 -4.74 -4.01
N LYS A 29 -15.15 -5.08 -5.30
CA LYS A 29 -13.97 -4.66 -6.06
C LYS A 29 -13.84 -3.14 -6.14
N LEU A 30 -14.93 -2.44 -6.43
CA LEU A 30 -14.93 -0.97 -6.50
C LEU A 30 -14.54 -0.33 -5.16
N LYS A 31 -15.03 -0.86 -4.04
CA LYS A 31 -14.64 -0.41 -2.70
C LYS A 31 -13.15 -0.63 -2.44
N GLN A 32 -12.62 -1.81 -2.81
CA GLN A 32 -11.20 -2.13 -2.67
C GLN A 32 -10.32 -1.21 -3.51
N GLU A 33 -10.68 -0.95 -4.77
CA GLU A 33 -9.95 -0.04 -5.66
C GLU A 33 -9.94 1.39 -5.13
N LYS A 34 -11.11 1.86 -4.65
CA LYS A 34 -11.23 3.18 -4.03
C LYS A 34 -10.31 3.30 -2.81
N MET A 35 -10.35 2.32 -1.90
CA MET A 35 -9.51 2.34 -0.70
C MET A 35 -8.01 2.30 -1.04
N LYS A 36 -7.61 1.49 -2.03
CA LYS A 36 -6.23 1.47 -2.51
C LYS A 36 -5.79 2.83 -3.06
N LYS A 37 -6.65 3.48 -3.84
CA LYS A 37 -6.38 4.81 -4.39
C LYS A 37 -6.24 5.86 -3.28
N GLU A 38 -7.14 5.87 -2.31
CA GLU A 38 -7.08 6.80 -1.17
C GLU A 38 -5.81 6.59 -0.33
N LEU A 39 -5.42 5.34 -0.07
CA LEU A 39 -4.17 5.04 0.64
C LEU A 39 -2.93 5.48 -0.15
N HIS A 40 -2.95 5.30 -1.48
CA HIS A 40 -1.86 5.74 -2.34
C HIS A 40 -1.75 7.28 -2.38
N GLU A 41 -2.85 7.99 -2.56
CA GLU A 41 -2.88 9.46 -2.55
C GLU A 41 -2.38 10.01 -1.21
N ALA A 42 -2.88 9.45 -0.09
CA ALA A 42 -2.43 9.84 1.25
C ALA A 42 -0.93 9.56 1.47
N PHE A 43 -0.41 8.47 0.90
CA PHE A 43 1.02 8.18 0.92
C PHE A 43 1.83 9.21 0.12
N LEU A 44 1.37 9.57 -1.08
CA LEU A 44 2.07 10.53 -1.93
C LEU A 44 2.13 11.93 -1.30
N SER A 45 1.05 12.36 -0.65
CA SER A 45 0.94 13.69 -0.04
C SER A 45 1.51 13.77 1.38
N ARG A 46 1.92 12.65 1.99
CA ARG A 46 2.42 12.65 3.36
C ARG A 46 3.71 13.46 3.48
N GLU A 47 3.81 14.20 4.58
CA GLU A 47 4.99 14.97 4.96
C GLU A 47 5.75 14.32 6.11
N LEU A 48 7.03 14.69 6.24
CA LEU A 48 7.82 14.36 7.42
C LEU A 48 7.22 15.02 8.65
N HIS A 49 7.12 14.27 9.74
CA HIS A 49 6.62 14.82 11.00
C HIS A 49 7.62 15.86 11.54
N PRO A 50 7.18 17.00 12.12
CA PRO A 50 8.09 18.04 12.64
C PRO A 50 9.16 17.51 13.60
N ASN A 51 8.77 16.57 14.46
CA ASN A 51 9.66 15.89 15.41
C ASN A 51 10.36 14.63 14.86
N VAL A 52 10.55 14.49 13.55
CA VAL A 52 11.11 13.28 12.93
C VAL A 52 12.47 12.90 13.51
N VAL A 53 13.36 13.87 13.72
CA VAL A 53 14.71 13.66 14.28
C VAL A 53 14.62 13.04 15.67
N LYS A 54 13.79 13.60 16.56
CA LYS A 54 13.61 13.05 17.91
C LYS A 54 13.11 11.60 17.86
N ARG A 55 12.10 11.32 17.04
CA ARG A 55 11.51 9.98 16.91
C ARG A 55 12.53 8.96 16.42
N ILE A 56 13.35 9.33 15.42
CA ILE A 56 14.41 8.46 14.89
C ILE A 56 15.49 8.23 15.95
N ASN A 57 15.96 9.27 16.66
CA ASN A 57 16.96 9.13 17.71
C ASN A 57 16.48 8.22 18.85
N ASP A 58 15.22 8.35 19.27
CA ASP A 58 14.63 7.48 20.28
C ASP A 58 14.64 6.01 19.81
N ALA A 59 14.24 5.75 18.56
CA ALA A 59 14.22 4.41 17.97
C ALA A 59 15.63 3.80 17.84
N ILE A 60 16.60 4.57 17.31
CA ILE A 60 18.00 4.14 17.19
C ILE A 60 18.59 3.85 18.58
N SER A 61 18.32 4.69 19.58
CA SER A 61 18.83 4.50 20.93
C SER A 61 18.32 3.20 21.57
N ILE A 62 17.04 2.87 21.36
CA ILE A 62 16.46 1.62 21.84
C ILE A 62 17.10 0.43 21.13
N ALA A 63 17.18 0.47 19.80
CA ALA A 63 17.76 -0.60 18.99
C ALA A 63 19.22 -0.87 19.36
N ALA A 64 20.04 0.18 19.50
CA ALA A 64 21.44 0.07 19.89
C ALA A 64 21.62 -0.55 21.28
N ARG A 65 20.79 -0.16 22.27
CA ARG A 65 20.81 -0.79 23.61
C ARG A 65 20.43 -2.27 23.58
N GLN A 66 19.67 -2.70 22.58
CA GLN A 66 19.30 -4.10 22.36
C GLN A 66 20.31 -4.87 21.50
N GLY A 67 21.46 -4.25 21.16
CA GLY A 67 22.48 -4.86 20.30
C GLY A 67 22.06 -4.98 18.83
N GLN A 68 21.03 -4.25 18.41
CA GLN A 68 20.61 -4.22 17.01
C GLN A 68 21.47 -3.23 16.22
N HIS A 69 21.84 -3.62 15.01
CA HIS A 69 22.66 -2.81 14.10
C HIS A 69 21.85 -2.23 12.93
N GLN A 70 20.57 -2.54 12.84
CA GLN A 70 19.67 -2.06 11.80
C GLN A 70 18.26 -1.84 12.36
N ILE A 71 17.56 -0.86 11.80
CA ILE A 71 16.15 -0.59 12.08
C ILE A 71 15.39 -0.37 10.79
N GLU A 72 14.18 -0.93 10.70
CA GLU A 72 13.25 -0.62 9.61
C GLU A 72 12.49 0.67 9.97
N VAL A 73 12.60 1.69 9.12
CA VAL A 73 11.98 3.02 9.35
C VAL A 73 10.77 3.29 8.47
N LEU A 74 10.65 2.58 7.35
CA LEU A 74 9.57 2.75 6.38
C LEU A 74 9.40 1.48 5.55
N THR A 75 8.16 1.01 5.46
CA THR A 75 7.72 -0.02 4.53
C THR A 75 6.56 0.51 3.71
N PHE A 76 6.60 0.29 2.39
CA PHE A 76 5.56 0.72 1.47
C PHE A 76 5.48 -0.21 0.25
N PRO A 77 4.34 -0.26 -0.46
CA PRO A 77 4.21 -1.08 -1.67
C PRO A 77 5.17 -0.63 -2.77
N CYS A 78 5.92 -1.55 -3.36
CA CYS A 78 6.81 -1.27 -4.50
C CYS A 78 6.07 -0.69 -5.72
N GLN A 79 4.76 -0.95 -5.84
CA GLN A 79 3.89 -0.37 -6.87
C GLN A 79 3.80 1.16 -6.78
N TYR A 80 4.21 1.77 -5.67
CA TYR A 80 4.24 3.22 -5.51
C TYR A 80 5.53 3.85 -6.05
N CYS A 81 6.50 3.05 -6.50
CA CYS A 81 7.62 3.53 -7.30
C CYS A 81 7.17 3.74 -8.76
N ASN A 82 7.79 4.70 -9.46
CA ASN A 82 7.46 4.99 -10.87
C ASN A 82 7.76 3.82 -11.83
N ASP A 83 8.59 2.87 -11.40
CA ASP A 83 9.01 1.68 -12.12
C ASP A 83 8.46 0.39 -11.51
N ARG A 84 7.53 0.52 -10.54
CA ARG A 84 6.94 -0.59 -9.76
C ARG A 84 7.99 -1.46 -9.03
N GLY A 85 9.13 -0.88 -8.64
CA GLY A 85 10.18 -1.51 -7.85
C GLY A 85 11.24 -2.25 -8.66
N ARG A 86 11.26 -2.09 -9.98
CA ARG A 86 12.20 -2.78 -10.87
C ARG A 86 13.66 -2.47 -10.54
N ARG A 87 14.03 -1.19 -10.36
CA ARG A 87 15.40 -0.76 -10.07
C ARG A 87 15.89 -1.28 -8.72
N ILE A 88 15.03 -1.24 -7.71
CA ILE A 88 15.31 -1.82 -6.39
C ILE A 88 15.60 -3.32 -6.51
N ASN A 89 14.74 -4.06 -7.22
CA ASN A 89 14.90 -5.51 -7.38
C ASN A 89 16.18 -5.89 -8.15
N ASN A 90 16.59 -5.05 -9.10
CA ASN A 90 17.82 -5.25 -9.89
C ASN A 90 19.08 -4.73 -9.17
N SER A 91 18.95 -4.11 -8.00
CA SER A 91 20.05 -3.42 -7.32
C SER A 91 20.71 -2.33 -8.19
N ASP A 92 19.92 -1.65 -9.02
CA ASP A 92 20.40 -0.56 -9.88
C ASP A 92 20.91 0.59 -8.99
N ALA A 93 22.07 1.18 -9.28
CA ALA A 93 22.69 2.19 -8.42
C ALA A 93 21.84 3.48 -8.26
N ASP A 94 21.01 3.77 -9.26
CA ASP A 94 20.09 4.90 -9.35
C ASP A 94 18.66 4.54 -8.91
N TRP A 95 18.46 3.41 -8.21
CA TRP A 95 17.15 3.05 -7.65
C TRP A 95 16.46 4.15 -6.83
N PRO A 96 17.14 5.08 -6.14
CA PRO A 96 16.44 6.15 -5.42
C PRO A 96 15.59 7.04 -6.33
N ASP A 97 15.94 7.15 -7.61
CA ASP A 97 15.20 7.94 -8.60
C ASP A 97 13.85 7.29 -8.96
N SER A 98 13.64 6.02 -8.59
CA SER A 98 12.34 5.36 -8.75
C SER A 98 11.34 5.72 -7.64
N LEU A 99 11.80 6.31 -6.54
CA LEU A 99 10.96 6.63 -5.39
C LEU A 99 10.06 7.83 -5.68
N GLU A 100 8.81 7.76 -5.22
CA GLU A 100 7.84 8.85 -5.32
C GLU A 100 7.23 9.19 -3.95
N GLY A 101 6.62 10.38 -3.86
CA GLY A 101 5.87 10.80 -2.68
C GLY A 101 6.66 10.73 -1.39
N PHE A 102 6.06 10.13 -0.35
CA PHE A 102 6.69 10.03 0.97
C PHE A 102 7.96 9.16 0.99
N ALA A 103 8.05 8.11 0.17
CA ALA A 103 9.28 7.30 0.09
C ALA A 103 10.46 8.14 -0.36
N LYS A 104 10.26 8.98 -1.38
CA LYS A 104 11.30 9.90 -1.88
C LYS A 104 11.73 10.88 -0.80
N LYS A 105 10.77 11.53 -0.12
CA LYS A 105 11.06 12.48 0.97
C LYS A 105 11.81 11.82 2.13
N ALA A 106 11.42 10.61 2.51
CA ALA A 106 12.09 9.85 3.57
C ALA A 106 13.53 9.48 3.17
N TYR A 107 13.75 9.06 1.92
CA TYR A 107 15.08 8.77 1.41
C TYR A 107 15.95 10.02 1.34
N GLU A 108 15.43 11.14 0.83
CA GLU A 108 16.16 12.41 0.77
C GLU A 108 16.55 12.90 2.17
N PHE A 109 15.67 12.76 3.15
CA PHE A 109 15.99 13.02 4.55
C PHE A 109 17.13 12.13 5.06
N TYR A 110 17.04 10.82 4.83
CA TYR A 110 18.12 9.88 5.18
C TYR A 110 19.45 10.26 4.51
N ALA A 111 19.42 10.53 3.20
CA ALA A 111 20.61 10.87 2.42
C ALA A 111 21.28 12.16 2.90
N ARG A 112 20.50 13.12 3.39
CA ARG A 112 21.00 14.39 3.91
C ARG A 112 21.53 14.28 5.34
N GLU A 113 20.79 13.60 6.23
CA GLU A 113 21.06 13.66 7.68
C GLU A 113 21.83 12.45 8.22
N LEU A 114 21.71 11.27 7.58
CA LEU A 114 22.16 9.99 8.16
C LEU A 114 23.19 9.26 7.29
N LYS A 115 23.14 9.41 5.97
CA LYS A 115 24.14 8.85 5.04
C LYS A 115 25.55 9.44 5.20
N PRO A 116 25.75 10.71 5.60
CA PRO A 116 27.09 11.28 5.78
C PRO A 116 27.84 10.80 7.04
N LEU A 117 27.31 9.84 7.80
CA LEU A 117 27.88 9.33 9.04
C LEU A 117 28.74 8.08 8.84
#